data_AF-A0A0E4C8W4-F1
#
_entry.id   AF-A0A0E4C8W4-F1
#
_cell.length_a   1.000
_cell.length_b   1.000
_cell.length_c   1.000
_cell.angle_alpha   90.00
_cell.angle_beta   90.00
_cell.angle_gamma   90.00
#
_symmetry.space_group_name_H-M   'P 1'
#
loop_
_entity.id
_entity.type
_entity.pdbx_description
1 polymer ?
#
loop_
_entity_poly.entity_id
_entity_poly.type
_entity_poly.pdbx_seq_one_letter_code
_entity_poly.pdbx_strand_id
1 'polypeptide(L)'
;MELSIYTAISEKKPKILSKWQASASTSHAKQDPLIVNTKKGRFTNPMAYIIEKNAEEIFEWLIKPDDNLDLLTPLQEICKLRAIQDFKPAEALKFIFTLKQIIRDELAEGDQTNNWSIEIWDVDKRIDEIGLHAFDIYSDCQAKIYEIKMNEIKRLYGRDAG
;
A
#
# COMPACT_ATOMS: atom_id res chain seq x y z
N MET A 1 -27.63 -15.67 -11.70
CA MET A 1 -26.21 -15.98 -11.42
C MET A 1 -25.85 -15.08 -10.26
N GLU A 2 -25.59 -15.63 -9.08
CA GLU A 2 -25.16 -14.82 -7.94
C GLU A 2 -23.84 -14.15 -8.35
N LEU A 3 -23.84 -12.82 -8.42
CA LEU A 3 -22.62 -12.08 -8.71
C LEU A 3 -21.71 -12.25 -7.48
N SER A 4 -20.41 -12.48 -7.65
CA SER A 4 -19.49 -12.48 -6.51
C SER A 4 -19.20 -11.05 -6.07
N ILE A 5 -18.95 -10.83 -4.78
CA ILE A 5 -18.51 -9.52 -4.27
C ILE A 5 -17.24 -9.06 -4.99
N TYR A 6 -16.35 -9.99 -5.35
CA TYR A 6 -15.12 -9.70 -6.08
C TYR A 6 -15.40 -9.19 -7.50
N THR A 7 -16.46 -9.66 -8.15
CA THR A 7 -16.91 -9.13 -9.45
C THR A 7 -17.42 -7.70 -9.30
N ALA A 8 -18.25 -7.43 -8.29
CA ALA A 8 -18.75 -6.08 -8.01
C ALA A 8 -17.62 -5.08 -7.67
N ILE A 9 -16.62 -5.54 -6.90
CA ILE A 9 -15.41 -4.75 -6.61
C ILE A 9 -14.60 -4.52 -7.88
N SER A 10 -14.43 -5.55 -8.73
CA SER A 10 -13.70 -5.45 -10.00
C SER A 10 -14.33 -4.45 -10.96
N GLU A 11 -15.65 -4.38 -11.04
CA GLU A 11 -16.36 -3.39 -11.87
C GLU A 11 -16.08 -1.94 -11.43
N LYS A 12 -15.85 -1.74 -10.12
CA LYS A 12 -15.52 -0.44 -9.53
C LYS A 12 -14.01 -0.19 -9.41
N LYS A 13 -13.16 -1.10 -9.92
CA LYS A 13 -11.69 -1.03 -9.86
C LYS A 13 -11.12 0.37 -10.16
N PRO A 14 -11.50 1.06 -11.27
CA PRO A 14 -10.89 2.36 -11.59
C PRO A 14 -11.15 3.43 -10.52
N LYS A 15 -12.34 3.45 -9.92
CA LYS A 15 -12.70 4.42 -8.87
C LYS A 15 -12.00 4.08 -7.55
N ILE A 16 -12.04 2.81 -7.16
CA ILE A 16 -11.40 2.32 -5.93
C ILE A 16 -9.89 2.59 -5.97
N LEU A 17 -9.20 2.20 -7.05
CA LEU A 17 -7.77 2.44 -7.20
C LEU A 17 -7.42 3.92 -7.16
N SER A 18 -8.18 4.77 -7.85
CA SER A 18 -7.95 6.21 -7.84
C SER A 18 -8.04 6.80 -6.43
N LYS A 19 -9.09 6.47 -5.67
CA LYS A 19 -9.25 6.89 -4.26
C LYS A 19 -8.14 6.31 -3.37
N TRP A 20 -7.79 5.05 -3.57
CA TRP A 20 -6.82 4.35 -2.72
C TRP A 20 -5.39 4.85 -2.93
N GLN A 21 -4.96 5.01 -4.18
CA GLN A 21 -3.66 5.58 -4.54
C GLN A 21 -3.51 7.02 -4.03
N ALA A 22 -4.59 7.81 -4.07
CA ALA A 22 -4.59 9.15 -3.47
C ALA A 22 -4.38 9.10 -1.95
N SER A 23 -5.03 8.16 -1.25
CA SER A 23 -4.87 7.96 0.20
C SER A 23 -3.46 7.52 0.60
N ALA A 24 -2.79 6.74 -0.24
CA ALA A 24 -1.39 6.39 -0.04
C ALA A 24 -0.48 7.62 -0.23
N SER A 25 -0.75 8.47 -1.22
CA SER A 25 0.07 9.63 -1.55
C SER A 25 -0.02 10.78 -0.52
N THR A 26 -1.19 10.99 0.10
CA THR A 26 -1.43 12.11 1.04
C THR A 26 -0.61 12.05 2.33
N SER A 27 -0.05 10.89 2.68
CA SER A 27 0.88 10.77 3.82
C SER A 27 2.19 11.57 3.60
N HIS A 28 2.52 11.90 2.34
CA HIS A 28 3.74 12.63 1.99
C HIS A 28 3.59 14.16 2.00
N ALA A 29 2.37 14.68 1.83
CA ALA A 29 2.13 16.13 1.68
C ALA A 29 2.54 16.96 2.92
N LYS A 30 2.75 16.30 4.07
CA LYS A 30 3.25 16.94 5.29
C LYS A 30 4.78 17.00 5.38
N GLN A 31 5.50 16.20 4.61
CA GLN A 31 6.96 16.05 4.73
C GLN A 31 7.76 16.83 3.67
N ASP A 32 7.19 17.11 2.49
CA ASP A 32 7.84 17.96 1.49
C ASP A 32 6.83 18.77 0.64
N PRO A 33 6.72 20.10 0.88
CA PRO A 33 5.87 21.01 0.10
C PRO A 33 6.28 21.14 -1.39
N LEU A 34 7.53 20.79 -1.74
CA LEU A 34 8.06 20.96 -3.10
C LEU A 34 7.55 19.91 -4.10
N ILE A 35 6.96 18.82 -3.60
CA ILE A 35 6.47 17.68 -4.42
C ILE A 35 4.99 17.83 -4.81
N VAL A 36 4.32 18.89 -4.36
CA VAL A 36 2.85 19.04 -4.43
C VAL A 36 2.29 19.25 -5.85
N ASN A 37 3.11 19.50 -6.89
CA ASN A 37 2.55 19.95 -8.18
C ASN A 37 3.28 19.53 -9.47
N THR A 38 3.76 18.28 -9.58
CA THR A 38 4.25 17.74 -10.86
C THR A 38 3.35 16.63 -11.43
N LYS A 39 2.99 16.76 -12.72
CA LYS A 39 2.18 15.79 -13.48
C LYS A 39 2.70 14.36 -13.29
N LYS A 40 1.76 13.39 -13.20
CA LYS A 40 2.02 11.95 -13.02
C LYS A 40 2.89 11.39 -14.15
N GLY A 41 3.95 10.68 -13.78
CA GLY A 41 4.85 10.01 -14.72
C GLY A 41 6.07 9.43 -13.99
N ARG A 42 6.57 8.27 -14.46
CA ARG A 42 7.72 7.54 -13.87
C ARG A 42 8.98 8.39 -13.69
N PHE A 43 9.11 9.48 -14.44
CA PHE A 43 10.26 10.40 -14.41
C PHE A 43 9.97 11.74 -13.72
N THR A 44 8.71 12.07 -13.49
CA THR A 44 8.28 13.36 -12.91
C THR A 44 7.88 13.23 -11.45
N ASN A 45 7.36 12.06 -11.05
CA ASN A 45 7.12 11.69 -9.66
C ASN A 45 7.31 10.17 -9.47
N PRO A 46 8.56 9.70 -9.30
CA PRO A 46 8.88 8.27 -9.19
C PRO A 46 8.24 7.62 -7.96
N MET A 47 8.04 8.36 -6.87
CA MET A 47 7.39 7.84 -5.66
C MET A 47 5.92 7.55 -5.90
N ALA A 48 5.20 8.49 -6.53
CA ALA A 48 3.81 8.29 -6.91
C ALA A 48 3.67 7.10 -7.88
N TYR A 49 4.58 6.97 -8.84
CA TYR A 49 4.57 5.83 -9.78
C TYR A 49 4.74 4.48 -9.08
N ILE A 50 5.67 4.37 -8.12
CA ILE A 50 5.86 3.15 -7.32
C ILE A 50 4.57 2.81 -6.57
N ILE A 51 3.94 3.79 -5.92
CA ILE A 51 2.69 3.57 -5.19
C ILE A 51 1.57 3.16 -6.16
N GLU A 52 1.40 3.86 -7.28
CA GLU A 52 0.32 3.60 -8.24
C GLU A 52 0.41 2.18 -8.82
N LYS A 53 1.59 1.81 -9.33
CA LYS A 53 1.83 0.50 -9.93
C LYS A 53 1.61 -0.63 -8.92
N ASN A 54 2.27 -0.56 -7.76
CA ASN A 54 2.23 -1.66 -6.79
C ASN A 54 0.87 -1.75 -6.08
N ALA A 55 0.17 -0.63 -5.88
CA ALA A 55 -1.21 -0.67 -5.39
C ALA A 55 -2.14 -1.38 -6.39
N GLU A 56 -1.95 -1.20 -7.70
CA GLU A 56 -2.72 -1.95 -8.69
C GLU A 56 -2.46 -3.46 -8.61
N GLU A 57 -1.20 -3.89 -8.49
CA GLU A 57 -0.85 -5.30 -8.35
C GLU A 57 -1.43 -5.93 -7.06
N ILE A 58 -1.37 -5.22 -5.94
CA ILE A 58 -1.98 -5.67 -4.66
C ILE A 58 -3.50 -5.74 -4.79
N PHE A 59 -4.12 -4.80 -5.49
CA PHE A 59 -5.56 -4.81 -5.71
C PHE A 59 -6.00 -5.99 -6.58
N GLU A 60 -5.23 -6.30 -7.64
CA GLU A 60 -5.46 -7.49 -8.46
C GLU A 60 -5.38 -8.78 -7.65
N TRP A 61 -4.37 -8.90 -6.77
CA TRP A 61 -4.30 -10.00 -5.82
C TRP A 61 -5.56 -10.09 -4.97
N LEU A 62 -6.02 -8.97 -4.39
CA LEU A 62 -7.21 -8.91 -3.55
C LEU A 62 -8.49 -9.38 -4.27
N ILE A 63 -8.67 -9.03 -5.55
CA ILE A 63 -9.92 -9.35 -6.25
C ILE A 63 -9.93 -10.74 -6.91
N LYS A 64 -8.80 -11.44 -6.93
CA LYS A 64 -8.65 -12.77 -7.55
C LYS A 64 -8.17 -13.79 -6.52
N PRO A 65 -9.05 -14.25 -5.60
CA PRO A 65 -8.69 -15.21 -4.54
C PRO A 65 -8.13 -16.54 -5.06
N ASP A 66 -8.60 -16.97 -6.24
CA ASP A 66 -8.26 -18.28 -6.79
C ASP A 66 -6.99 -18.24 -7.67
N ASP A 67 -6.47 -17.04 -7.97
CA ASP A 67 -5.28 -16.88 -8.79
C ASP A 67 -4.02 -16.88 -7.91
N ASN A 68 -2.97 -17.57 -8.36
CA ASN A 68 -1.67 -17.56 -7.70
C ASN A 68 -0.86 -16.29 -8.10
N LEU A 69 -1.38 -15.12 -7.72
CA LEU A 69 -0.73 -13.84 -7.94
C LEU A 69 0.30 -13.54 -6.85
N ASP A 70 1.36 -12.82 -7.21
CA ASP A 70 2.40 -12.41 -6.26
C ASP A 70 1.96 -11.16 -5.47
N LEU A 71 1.88 -11.30 -4.15
CA LEU A 71 1.61 -10.21 -3.21
C LEU A 71 2.91 -9.62 -2.63
N LEU A 72 3.99 -10.40 -2.54
CA LEU A 72 5.17 -10.04 -1.78
C LEU A 72 5.99 -8.97 -2.49
N THR A 73 6.23 -9.11 -3.79
CA THR A 73 7.00 -8.13 -4.57
C THR A 73 6.40 -6.71 -4.50
N PRO A 74 5.10 -6.49 -4.79
CA PRO A 74 4.56 -5.14 -4.74
C PRO A 74 4.52 -4.57 -3.32
N LEU A 75 4.32 -5.40 -2.29
CA LEU A 75 4.43 -4.96 -0.91
C LEU A 75 5.86 -4.55 -0.53
N GLN A 76 6.87 -5.31 -0.96
CA GLN A 76 8.29 -4.98 -0.73
C GLN A 76 8.65 -3.61 -1.31
N GLU A 77 8.22 -3.31 -2.53
CA GLU A 77 8.50 -2.02 -3.17
C GLU A 77 7.88 -0.84 -2.41
N ILE A 78 6.61 -0.95 -1.99
CA ILE A 78 5.96 0.11 -1.19
C ILE A 78 6.61 0.22 0.19
N CYS A 79 6.82 -0.89 0.89
CA CYS A 79 7.37 -0.89 2.24
C CYS A 79 8.80 -0.33 2.28
N LYS A 80 9.64 -0.68 1.30
CA LYS A 80 10.99 -0.14 1.16
C LYS A 80 10.97 1.37 0.93
N LEU A 81 10.09 1.87 0.06
CA LEU A 81 9.92 3.30 -0.16
C LEU A 81 9.54 4.01 1.15
N ARG A 82 8.56 3.47 1.88
CA ARG A 82 8.10 4.04 3.17
C ARG A 82 9.16 3.98 4.27
N ALA A 83 9.98 2.94 4.28
CA ALA A 83 11.05 2.77 5.26
C ALA A 83 12.17 3.79 5.01
N ILE A 84 12.51 4.04 3.74
CA ILE A 84 13.47 5.10 3.35
C ILE A 84 12.95 6.49 3.75
N GLN A 85 11.63 6.71 3.68
CA GLN A 85 10.97 7.93 4.15
C GLN A 85 10.89 8.05 5.69
N ASP A 86 11.43 7.08 6.44
CA ASP A 86 11.51 7.07 7.91
C ASP A 86 10.16 7.24 8.63
N PHE A 87 9.08 6.75 7.99
CA PHE A 87 7.76 6.73 8.61
C PHE A 87 7.72 5.84 9.86
N LYS A 88 6.75 6.05 10.75
CA LYS A 88 6.44 5.06 11.78
C LYS A 88 5.66 3.89 11.15
N PRO A 89 5.76 2.65 11.67
CA PRO A 89 5.05 1.50 11.10
C PRO A 89 3.55 1.74 10.90
N ALA A 90 2.87 2.27 11.91
CA ALA A 90 1.43 2.58 11.82
C ALA A 90 1.11 3.62 10.72
N GLU A 91 1.98 4.61 10.51
CA GLU A 91 1.78 5.63 9.47
C GLU A 91 2.06 5.06 8.08
N ALA A 92 3.13 4.27 7.94
CA ALA A 92 3.52 3.62 6.70
C ALA A 92 2.45 2.65 6.17
N LEU A 93 1.77 1.94 7.07
CA LEU A 93 0.87 0.83 6.73
C LEU A 93 -0.61 1.19 6.78
N LYS A 94 -0.98 2.34 7.38
CA LYS A 94 -2.39 2.78 7.51
C LYS A 94 -3.16 2.76 6.19
N PHE A 95 -2.51 3.09 5.08
CA PHE A 95 -3.17 3.14 3.77
C PHE A 95 -3.73 1.78 3.34
N ILE A 96 -3.19 0.65 3.81
CA ILE A 96 -3.75 -0.68 3.49
C ILE A 96 -5.18 -0.78 4.03
N PHE A 97 -5.38 -0.34 5.27
CA PHE A 97 -6.68 -0.43 5.95
C PHE A 97 -7.69 0.61 5.46
N THR A 98 -7.27 1.71 4.81
CA THR A 98 -8.21 2.65 4.19
C THR A 98 -8.97 2.02 3.02
N LEU A 99 -8.41 0.97 2.39
CA LEU A 99 -9.05 0.23 1.30
C LEU A 99 -10.40 -0.36 1.73
N LYS A 100 -10.51 -0.80 2.99
CA LYS A 100 -11.75 -1.31 3.59
C LYS A 100 -12.90 -0.32 3.46
N GLN A 101 -12.66 0.94 3.85
CA GLN A 101 -13.67 1.99 3.78
C GLN A 101 -13.98 2.36 2.33
N ILE A 102 -12.95 2.49 1.48
CA ILE A 102 -13.12 2.86 0.07
C ILE A 102 -13.99 1.83 -0.66
N ILE A 103 -13.76 0.52 -0.43
CA ILE A 103 -14.57 -0.54 -1.02
C ILE A 103 -16.03 -0.44 -0.56
N ARG A 104 -16.27 -0.23 0.75
CA ARG A 104 -17.64 -0.08 1.29
C ARG A 104 -18.37 1.10 0.66
N ASP A 105 -17.72 2.27 0.60
CA ASP A 105 -18.30 3.48 0.04
C ASP A 105 -18.65 3.26 -1.43
N GLU A 106 -17.71 2.69 -2.21
CA GLU A 106 -17.94 2.42 -3.63
C GLU A 106 -19.05 1.39 -3.84
N LEU A 107 -19.11 0.33 -3.05
CA LEU A 107 -20.20 -0.66 -3.13
C LEU A 107 -21.56 -0.02 -2.79
N ALA A 108 -21.62 0.87 -1.81
CA ALA A 108 -22.84 1.59 -1.40
C ALA A 108 -23.34 2.62 -2.42
N GLU A 109 -22.46 3.19 -3.25
CA GLU A 109 -22.82 4.14 -4.33
C GLU A 109 -23.58 3.47 -5.52
N GLY A 110 -23.92 2.17 -5.45
CA GLY A 110 -24.62 1.41 -6.50
C GLY A 110 -26.02 0.92 -6.14
N ASP A 111 -26.69 0.25 -7.08
CA ASP A 111 -28.05 -0.29 -6.91
C ASP A 111 -28.08 -1.29 -5.73
N GLN A 112 -28.86 -0.96 -4.69
CA GLN A 112 -28.87 -1.60 -3.36
C GLN A 112 -29.48 -3.01 -3.34
N THR A 113 -29.57 -3.67 -4.50
CA THR A 113 -30.25 -4.95 -4.65
C THR A 113 -29.43 -6.13 -4.10
N ASN A 114 -28.11 -5.99 -3.99
CA ASN A 114 -27.23 -7.02 -3.42
C ASN A 114 -26.77 -6.64 -2.00
N ASN A 115 -27.13 -7.48 -1.03
CA ASN A 115 -26.66 -7.38 0.36
C ASN A 115 -25.35 -8.18 0.51
N TRP A 116 -24.21 -7.51 0.48
CA TRP A 116 -22.87 -8.10 0.60
C TRP A 116 -22.39 -8.30 2.05
N SER A 117 -23.28 -8.23 3.04
CA SER A 117 -22.88 -8.16 4.45
C SER A 117 -22.08 -9.37 4.94
N ILE A 118 -22.21 -10.53 4.29
CA ILE A 118 -21.47 -11.74 4.65
C ILE A 118 -20.15 -11.81 3.87
N GLU A 119 -20.20 -11.58 2.56
CA GLU A 119 -19.05 -11.69 1.66
C GLU A 119 -18.02 -10.58 1.87
N ILE A 120 -18.43 -9.42 2.41
CA ILE A 120 -17.51 -8.32 2.75
C ILE A 120 -16.51 -8.73 3.83
N TRP A 121 -16.87 -9.71 4.67
CA TRP A 121 -15.97 -10.20 5.72
C TRP A 121 -14.75 -10.92 5.13
N ASP A 122 -14.94 -11.69 4.06
CA ASP A 122 -13.83 -12.35 3.36
C ASP A 122 -12.89 -11.32 2.72
N VAL A 123 -13.44 -10.24 2.14
CA VAL A 123 -12.65 -9.13 1.61
C VAL A 123 -11.86 -8.45 2.73
N ASP A 124 -12.48 -8.17 3.87
CA ASP A 124 -11.80 -7.56 5.01
C ASP A 124 -10.65 -8.43 5.54
N LYS A 125 -10.87 -9.74 5.65
CA LYS A 125 -9.85 -10.69 6.09
C LYS A 125 -8.64 -10.66 5.16
N ARG A 126 -8.86 -10.65 3.85
CA ARG A 126 -7.77 -10.56 2.87
C ARG A 126 -7.03 -9.24 2.92
N ILE A 127 -7.72 -8.13 3.21
CA ILE A 127 -7.05 -6.84 3.45
C ILE A 127 -6.20 -6.88 4.73
N ASP A 128 -6.67 -7.57 5.77
CA ASP A 128 -5.86 -7.77 6.98
C ASP A 128 -4.64 -8.64 6.70
N GLU A 129 -4.76 -9.68 5.88
CA GLU A 129 -3.62 -10.50 5.42
C GLU A 129 -2.56 -9.65 4.68
N ILE A 130 -2.99 -8.75 3.79
CA ILE A 130 -2.09 -7.77 3.14
C ILE A 130 -1.39 -6.92 4.20
N GLY A 131 -2.13 -6.46 5.22
CA GLY A 131 -1.59 -5.67 6.32
C GLY A 131 -0.54 -6.41 7.14
N LEU A 132 -0.77 -7.69 7.44
CA LEU A 132 0.18 -8.53 8.18
C LEU A 132 1.46 -8.78 7.39
N HIS A 133 1.36 -9.16 6.12
CA HIS A 133 2.53 -9.32 5.24
C HIS A 133 3.33 -8.02 5.12
N ALA A 134 2.64 -6.89 4.95
CA ALA A 134 3.29 -5.59 4.87
C ALA A 134 3.99 -5.22 6.18
N PHE A 135 3.45 -5.60 7.34
CA PHE A 135 4.08 -5.36 8.63
C PHE A 135 5.43 -6.08 8.78
N ASP A 136 5.48 -7.36 8.44
CA ASP A 136 6.73 -8.15 8.50
C ASP A 136 7.78 -7.54 7.55
N ILE A 137 7.39 -7.30 6.29
CA ILE A 137 8.27 -6.74 5.25
C ILE A 137 8.79 -5.35 5.67
N TYR A 138 7.91 -4.50 6.20
CA TYR A 138 8.29 -3.15 6.62
C TYR A 138 9.26 -3.16 7.80
N SER A 139 9.02 -4.05 8.78
CA SER A 139 9.88 -4.23 9.94
C SER A 139 11.29 -4.66 9.52
N ASP A 140 11.39 -5.59 8.57
CA ASP A 140 12.68 -6.02 8.00
C ASP A 140 13.40 -4.87 7.27
N CYS A 141 12.65 -4.04 6.54
CA CYS A 141 13.21 -2.86 5.87
C CYS A 141 13.78 -1.86 6.89
N GLN A 142 13.07 -1.57 7.98
CA GLN A 142 13.57 -0.69 9.04
C GLN A 142 14.81 -1.27 9.71
N ALA A 143 14.79 -2.54 10.08
CA ALA A 143 15.94 -3.20 10.71
C ALA A 143 17.20 -3.08 9.85
N LYS A 144 17.07 -3.31 8.54
CA LYS A 144 18.16 -3.16 7.57
C LYS A 144 18.67 -1.71 7.46
N ILE A 145 17.77 -0.72 7.46
CA ILE A 145 18.15 0.69 7.46
C ILE A 145 18.94 1.03 8.73
N TYR A 146 18.51 0.56 9.89
CA TYR A 146 19.23 0.80 11.16
C TYR A 146 20.59 0.11 11.18
N GLU A 147 20.70 -1.11 10.65
CA GLU A 147 21.97 -1.82 10.51
C GLU A 147 22.96 -1.01 9.65
N ILE A 148 22.51 -0.50 8.50
CA ILE A 148 23.33 0.33 7.62
C ILE A 148 23.79 1.60 8.34
N LYS A 149 22.87 2.31 9.02
CA LYS A 149 23.18 3.51 9.80
C LYS A 149 24.22 3.22 10.88
N MET A 150 24.07 2.11 11.61
CA MET A 150 25.02 1.73 12.67
C MET A 150 26.39 1.37 12.13
N ASN A 151 26.45 0.64 11.01
CA ASN A 151 27.72 0.26 10.38
C ASN A 151 28.48 1.49 9.86
N GLU A 152 27.77 2.49 9.32
CA GLU A 152 28.39 3.74 8.89
C GLU A 152 28.95 4.55 10.06
N ILE A 153 28.21 4.64 11.18
CA ILE A 153 28.71 5.28 12.42
C ILE A 153 30.00 4.61 12.90
N LYS A 154 30.03 3.26 12.97
CA LYS A 154 31.24 2.51 13.36
C LYS A 154 32.42 2.79 12.41
N ARG A 155 32.17 2.92 11.11
CA ARG A 155 33.21 3.21 10.12
C ARG A 155 33.79 4.62 10.27
N LEU A 156 32.95 5.61 10.56
CA LEU A 156 33.37 7.00 10.73
C LEU A 156 34.18 7.18 12.02
N TYR A 157 33.68 6.69 13.16
CA TYR A 157 34.33 6.89 14.46
C TYR A 157 35.38 5.83 14.82
N GLY A 158 35.41 4.69 14.12
CA GLY A 158 36.44 3.66 14.29
C GLY A 158 37.79 4.03 13.66
N ARG A 159 37.84 5.09 12.83
CA ARG A 159 39.08 5.60 12.20
C ARG A 159 39.86 6.57 13.09
N ASP A 160 39.20 7.24 14.04
CA ASP A 160 39.82 8.26 14.91
C ASP A 160 40.47 7.66 16.17
N ALA A 161 40.46 6.33 16.31
CA ALA A 161 41.01 5.59 17.46
C ALA A 161 42.31 4.82 17.14
N GLY A 162 42.97 5.10 16.01
CA GLY A 162 44.20 4.44 15.54
C GLY A 162 45.35 5.40 15.29
#